data_AF-A0A1I5CT95-F1
#
_entry.id   AF-A0A1I5CT95-F1
#
_cell.length_a   1.000
_cell.length_b   1.000
_cell.length_c   1.000
_cell.angle_alpha   90.00
_cell.angle_beta   90.00
_cell.angle_gamma   90.00
#
_symmetry.space_group_name_H-M   'P 1'
#
loop_
_entity.id
_entity.type
_entity.pdbx_description
1 polymer ?
#
loop_
_entity_poly.entity_id
_entity_poly.type
_entity_poly.pdbx_seq_one_letter_code
_entity_poly.pdbx_strand_id
1 'polypeptide(L)'
;MTTVRRGTKLPARWQLLVCGLLLLSSCSQEPLTAADPHADLPVPTRASHSSFSTTHASGIEIPFRTELKVQVPAELTDVLAFYRAELGKRGWQEKPDGMMVAADRALLAFASPKGPGVLRLDRAEGETTVDLVQRNTEIAAKANVLPISGQARLIFGYLVPDVASLVINDQTIKIEGGENHPQTLDLPPGTYSYQLLVSGHLVRTDTITLAADEAWDLHGDKEPSQVY
;
A
#
# COMPACT_ATOMS: atom_id res chain seq x y z
N MET A 1 -11.07 -11.08 -91.57
CA MET A 1 -11.44 -11.34 -90.16
C MET A 1 -10.34 -10.72 -89.28
N THR A 2 -10.57 -9.50 -88.76
CA THR A 2 -10.99 -9.20 -87.36
C THR A 2 -9.95 -9.71 -86.34
N THR A 3 -9.35 -8.96 -85.42
CA THR A 3 -9.54 -7.59 -84.89
C THR A 3 -8.33 -7.29 -83.98
N VAL A 4 -7.92 -6.01 -83.94
CA VAL A 4 -7.08 -5.40 -82.90
C VAL A 4 -7.75 -5.53 -81.52
N ARG A 5 -6.99 -5.83 -80.45
CA ARG A 5 -7.48 -5.65 -79.07
C ARG A 5 -6.64 -4.63 -78.30
N ARG A 6 -7.35 -3.58 -77.88
CA ARG A 6 -6.92 -2.40 -77.14
C ARG A 6 -6.31 -2.74 -75.78
N GLY A 7 -5.32 -1.94 -75.39
CA GLY A 7 -4.92 -1.79 -73.99
C GLY A 7 -5.98 -1.09 -73.15
N THR A 8 -5.96 -1.39 -71.86
CA THR A 8 -6.68 -0.65 -70.82
C THR A 8 -5.64 -0.10 -69.85
N LYS A 9 -5.39 1.20 -69.97
CA LYS A 9 -4.71 2.01 -68.95
C LYS A 9 -5.68 2.13 -67.77
N LEU A 10 -5.30 1.61 -66.60
CA LEU A 10 -6.00 1.90 -65.36
C LEU A 10 -5.73 3.36 -64.95
N PRO A 11 -6.74 4.13 -64.54
CA PRO A 11 -6.60 5.55 -64.26
C PRO A 11 -5.90 5.81 -62.93
N ALA A 12 -4.85 6.61 -62.99
CA ALA A 12 -3.93 7.00 -61.91
C ALA A 12 -4.52 7.96 -60.85
N ARG A 13 -5.82 7.83 -60.50
CA ARG A 13 -6.51 8.78 -59.61
C ARG A 13 -6.91 8.19 -58.24
N TRP A 14 -6.59 6.93 -57.96
CA TRP A 14 -7.06 6.23 -56.75
C TRP A 14 -5.92 5.66 -55.87
N GLN A 15 -4.68 6.13 -56.04
CA GLN A 15 -3.52 5.69 -55.22
C GLN A 15 -3.09 6.71 -54.15
N LEU A 16 -3.81 7.82 -53.95
CA LEU A 16 -3.41 8.89 -53.01
C LEU A 16 -4.31 9.05 -51.78
N LEU A 17 -5.22 8.11 -51.49
CA LEU A 17 -6.14 8.22 -50.34
C LEU A 17 -5.94 7.19 -49.23
N VAL A 18 -4.94 6.30 -49.31
CA VAL A 18 -4.76 5.22 -48.32
C VAL A 18 -3.55 5.42 -47.38
N CYS A 19 -2.66 6.39 -47.64
CA CYS A 19 -1.48 6.62 -46.78
C CYS A 19 -1.59 7.81 -45.82
N GLY A 20 -2.76 8.47 -45.71
CA GLY A 20 -2.90 9.72 -44.95
C GLY A 20 -3.66 9.64 -43.61
N LEU A 21 -4.20 8.47 -43.22
CA LEU A 21 -5.23 8.40 -42.16
C LEU A 21 -4.93 7.48 -40.97
N LEU A 22 -3.64 7.25 -40.65
CA LEU A 22 -3.23 6.55 -39.42
C LEU A 22 -2.20 7.37 -38.62
N LEU A 23 -2.41 8.67 -38.51
CA LEU A 23 -1.80 9.51 -37.45
C LEU A 23 -2.92 9.88 -36.47
N LEU A 24 -3.52 8.87 -35.85
CA LEU A 24 -4.24 9.11 -34.61
C LEU A 24 -3.18 9.41 -33.56
N SER A 25 -3.12 10.68 -33.17
CA SER A 25 -2.37 11.25 -32.07
C SER A 25 -2.22 10.25 -30.92
N SER A 26 -1.06 9.59 -30.85
CA SER A 26 -0.49 9.22 -29.55
C SER A 26 -0.29 10.53 -28.82
N CYS A 27 -1.24 10.88 -27.95
CA CYS A 27 -1.05 11.93 -26.98
C CYS A 27 0.09 11.44 -26.10
N SER A 28 1.34 11.82 -26.42
CA SER A 28 2.47 11.62 -25.53
C SER A 28 2.14 12.39 -24.27
N GLN A 29 1.56 11.70 -23.30
CA GLN A 29 1.32 12.27 -21.99
C GLN A 29 2.67 12.65 -21.39
N GLU A 30 2.73 13.84 -20.81
CA GLU A 30 3.96 14.32 -20.19
C GLU A 30 4.37 13.34 -19.08
N PRO A 31 5.67 13.00 -18.95
CA PRO A 31 6.15 12.07 -17.94
C PRO A 31 5.71 12.51 -16.55
N LEU A 32 5.33 11.56 -15.70
CA LEU A 32 5.03 11.86 -14.30
C LEU A 32 6.30 12.37 -13.60
N THR A 33 6.15 13.46 -12.85
CA THR A 33 7.20 14.08 -12.04
C THR A 33 6.72 14.27 -10.62
N ALA A 34 7.64 14.44 -9.67
CA ALA A 34 7.27 14.66 -8.28
C ALA A 34 6.71 16.08 -8.12
N ALA A 35 5.54 16.20 -7.52
CA ALA A 35 4.93 17.49 -7.20
C ALA A 35 5.80 18.31 -6.23
N ASP A 36 6.48 17.62 -5.31
CA ASP A 36 7.53 18.19 -4.45
C ASP A 36 8.82 17.37 -4.60
N PRO A 37 9.91 17.96 -5.12
CA PRO A 37 11.22 17.30 -5.25
C PRO A 37 11.84 16.87 -3.92
N HIS A 38 11.45 17.48 -2.80
CA HIS A 38 12.05 17.27 -1.48
C HIS A 38 11.21 16.40 -0.54
N ALA A 39 9.97 16.06 -0.92
CA ALA A 39 9.12 15.20 -0.11
C ALA A 39 9.73 13.79 0.02
N ASP A 40 9.73 13.24 1.24
CA ASP A 40 10.22 11.88 1.55
C ASP A 40 9.44 10.80 0.78
N LEU A 41 8.10 10.93 0.70
CA LEU A 41 7.23 10.09 -0.10
C LEU A 41 6.72 10.91 -1.30
N PRO A 42 7.17 10.60 -2.53
CA PRO A 42 6.90 11.44 -3.70
C PRO A 42 5.45 11.30 -4.18
N VAL A 43 4.75 12.42 -4.34
CA VAL A 43 3.43 12.47 -4.98
C VAL A 43 3.59 12.83 -6.46
N PRO A 44 3.01 12.07 -7.40
CA PRO A 44 2.99 12.43 -8.83
C PRO A 44 2.23 13.73 -9.11
N THR A 45 2.72 14.57 -10.02
CA THR A 45 2.10 15.85 -10.41
C THR A 45 0.65 15.75 -10.91
N ARG A 46 0.27 14.62 -11.51
CA ARG A 46 -1.08 14.37 -12.04
C ARG A 46 -2.01 13.67 -11.04
N ALA A 47 -1.63 13.53 -9.78
CA ALA A 47 -2.47 12.90 -8.79
C ALA A 47 -3.84 13.61 -8.68
N SER A 48 -4.92 12.86 -8.84
CA SER A 48 -6.30 13.34 -8.66
C SER A 48 -6.66 13.44 -7.18
N HIS A 49 -6.05 12.57 -6.36
CA HIS A 49 -6.17 12.58 -4.91
C HIS A 49 -4.86 12.12 -4.28
N SER A 50 -4.52 12.68 -3.12
CA SER A 50 -3.44 12.19 -2.27
C SER A 50 -3.78 12.37 -0.79
N SER A 51 -3.37 11.41 0.03
CA SER A 51 -3.49 11.49 1.48
C SER A 51 -2.29 10.84 2.15
N PHE A 52 -1.95 11.36 3.33
CA PHE A 52 -0.87 10.87 4.16
C PHE A 52 -1.43 10.39 5.49
N SER A 53 -0.87 9.31 6.02
CA SER A 53 -1.20 8.80 7.35
C SER A 53 0.09 8.43 8.08
N THR A 54 0.12 8.72 9.38
CA THR A 54 1.26 8.40 10.24
C THR A 54 0.79 7.66 11.48
N THR A 55 1.57 6.69 11.92
CA THR A 55 1.35 5.98 13.19
C THR A 55 2.44 6.36 14.18
N HIS A 56 2.01 6.79 15.36
CA HIS A 56 2.87 7.20 16.47
C HIS A 56 2.61 6.31 17.69
N ALA A 57 3.62 6.19 18.54
CA ALA A 57 3.46 5.60 19.87
C ALA A 57 3.25 6.74 20.87
N SER A 58 2.50 6.50 21.93
CA SER A 58 2.31 7.47 23.01
C SER A 58 3.66 7.95 23.55
N GLY A 59 3.90 9.26 23.51
CA GLY A 59 5.17 9.86 23.97
C GLY A 59 6.32 9.81 22.95
N ILE A 60 6.11 9.30 21.73
CA ILE A 60 7.11 9.27 20.65
C ILE A 60 6.60 10.09 19.46
N GLU A 61 7.25 11.23 19.23
CA GLU A 61 6.85 12.19 18.20
C GLU A 61 7.17 11.71 16.78
N ILE A 62 8.26 10.97 16.58
CA ILE A 62 8.63 10.44 15.27
C ILE A 62 7.73 9.24 14.95
N PRO A 63 7.05 9.22 13.78
CA PRO A 63 6.20 8.09 13.43
C PRO A 63 7.03 6.85 13.12
N PHE A 64 6.53 5.68 13.54
CA PHE A 64 7.14 4.42 13.18
C PHE A 64 6.56 3.79 11.91
N ARG A 65 5.46 4.34 11.39
CA ARG A 65 4.88 4.01 10.08
C ARG A 65 4.36 5.29 9.42
N THR A 66 4.69 5.46 8.14
CA THR A 66 4.13 6.51 7.28
C THR A 66 3.56 5.86 6.04
N GLU A 67 2.39 6.29 5.63
CA GLU A 67 1.67 5.79 4.47
C GLU A 67 1.24 6.95 3.57
N LEU A 68 1.41 6.75 2.27
CA LEU A 68 0.94 7.64 1.21
C LEU A 68 -0.05 6.86 0.34
N LYS A 69 -1.29 7.34 0.27
CA LYS A 69 -2.29 6.86 -0.69
C LYS A 69 -2.51 7.89 -1.78
N VAL A 70 -2.42 7.47 -3.05
CA VAL A 70 -2.58 8.35 -4.21
C VAL A 70 -3.47 7.70 -5.26
N GLN A 71 -4.28 8.51 -5.93
CA GLN A 71 -4.96 8.12 -7.17
C GLN A 71 -4.38 8.93 -8.32
N VAL A 72 -4.02 8.24 -9.41
CA VAL A 72 -3.37 8.84 -10.57
C VAL A 72 -4.06 8.39 -11.86
N PRO A 73 -4.55 9.31 -12.72
CA PRO A 73 -5.15 9.03 -14.01
C PRO A 73 -4.06 8.69 -15.04
N ALA A 74 -3.33 7.62 -14.81
CA ALA A 74 -2.21 7.16 -15.62
C ALA A 74 -2.10 5.63 -15.59
N GLU A 75 -1.39 5.09 -16.58
CA GLU A 75 -1.14 3.65 -16.67
C GLU A 75 -0.22 3.16 -15.56
N LEU A 76 -0.43 1.90 -15.14
CA LEU A 76 0.33 1.30 -14.05
C LEU A 76 1.83 1.32 -14.33
N THR A 77 2.23 1.05 -15.58
CA THR A 77 3.63 1.07 -16.00
C THR A 77 4.27 2.45 -15.84
N ASP A 78 3.55 3.53 -16.14
CA ASP A 78 4.06 4.89 -16.02
C ASP A 78 4.20 5.30 -14.55
N VAL A 79 3.21 4.95 -13.74
CA VAL A 79 3.23 5.19 -12.29
C VAL A 79 4.33 4.37 -11.61
N LEU A 80 4.53 3.12 -12.01
CA LEU A 80 5.61 2.26 -11.51
C LEU A 80 6.99 2.80 -11.89
N ALA A 81 7.17 3.25 -13.14
CA ALA A 81 8.41 3.86 -13.59
C ALA A 81 8.73 5.15 -12.81
N PHE A 82 7.71 5.97 -12.54
CA PHE A 82 7.82 7.14 -11.69
C PHE A 82 8.34 6.79 -10.29
N TYR A 83 7.70 5.85 -9.58
CA TYR A 83 8.11 5.52 -8.22
C TYR A 83 9.50 4.89 -8.16
N ARG A 84 9.87 4.01 -9.11
CA ARG A 84 11.23 3.48 -9.18
C ARG A 84 12.28 4.58 -9.31
N ALA A 85 12.04 5.57 -10.17
CA ALA A 85 12.95 6.68 -10.37
C ALA A 85 13.03 7.59 -9.14
N GLU A 86 11.89 8.02 -8.60
CA GLU A 86 11.84 8.97 -7.48
C GLU A 86 12.29 8.37 -6.16
N LEU A 87 11.94 7.12 -5.87
CA LEU A 87 12.40 6.42 -4.66
C LEU A 87 13.89 6.10 -4.75
N GLY A 88 14.40 5.73 -5.95
CA GLY A 88 15.84 5.55 -6.17
C GLY A 88 16.65 6.80 -5.86
N LYS A 89 16.17 7.99 -6.26
CA LYS A 89 16.79 9.29 -5.91
C LYS A 89 16.83 9.55 -4.39
N ARG A 90 15.91 8.95 -3.64
CA ARG A 90 15.79 9.06 -2.17
C ARG A 90 16.54 7.95 -1.43
N GLY A 91 17.36 7.18 -2.14
CA GLY A 91 18.17 6.11 -1.56
C GLY A 91 17.39 4.83 -1.25
N TRP A 92 16.19 4.65 -1.80
CA TRP A 92 15.46 3.41 -1.70
C TRP A 92 16.00 2.39 -2.68
N GLN A 93 16.12 1.14 -2.25
CA GLN A 93 16.64 0.02 -3.03
C GLN A 93 15.58 -1.06 -3.13
N GLU A 94 15.14 -1.35 -4.35
CA GLU A 94 14.18 -2.43 -4.63
C GLU A 94 14.77 -3.77 -4.19
N LYS A 95 13.96 -4.58 -3.53
CA LYS A 95 14.29 -5.94 -3.10
C LYS A 95 13.57 -6.95 -3.99
N PRO A 96 14.22 -8.08 -4.34
CA PRO A 96 13.58 -9.12 -5.14
C PRO A 96 12.48 -9.86 -4.37
N ASP A 97 12.53 -9.82 -3.03
CA ASP A 97 11.60 -10.53 -2.16
C ASP A 97 10.19 -9.95 -2.25
N GLY A 98 9.19 -10.83 -2.47
CA GLY A 98 7.78 -10.42 -2.54
C GLY A 98 7.40 -9.59 -3.77
N MET A 99 8.30 -9.45 -4.74
CA MET A 99 8.04 -8.73 -5.98
C MET A 99 6.97 -9.44 -6.82
N MET A 100 5.94 -8.70 -7.19
CA MET A 100 4.92 -9.12 -8.14
C MET A 100 4.62 -7.96 -9.08
N VAL A 101 4.67 -8.21 -10.40
CA VAL A 101 4.26 -7.22 -11.40
C VAL A 101 3.41 -7.93 -12.43
N ALA A 102 2.15 -7.54 -12.51
CA ALA A 102 1.20 -7.97 -13.53
C ALA A 102 0.68 -6.74 -14.30
N ALA A 103 -0.23 -6.97 -15.25
CA ALA A 103 -0.76 -5.89 -16.09
C ALA A 103 -1.55 -4.84 -15.29
N ASP A 104 -2.24 -5.27 -14.25
CA ASP A 104 -3.18 -4.47 -13.45
C ASP A 104 -2.75 -4.28 -12.00
N ARG A 105 -1.66 -4.91 -11.56
CA ARG A 105 -1.15 -4.77 -10.19
C ARG A 105 0.37 -4.85 -10.12
N ALA A 106 0.95 -4.15 -9.15
CA ALA A 106 2.33 -4.32 -8.75
C ALA A 106 2.48 -4.30 -7.24
N LEU A 107 3.39 -5.12 -6.72
CA LEU A 107 3.84 -5.13 -5.33
C LEU A 107 5.36 -5.18 -5.33
N LEU A 108 6.01 -4.16 -4.78
CA LEU A 108 7.45 -4.07 -4.65
C LEU A 108 7.84 -3.85 -3.19
N ALA A 109 8.86 -4.58 -2.73
CA ALA A 109 9.52 -4.31 -1.47
C ALA A 109 10.78 -3.45 -1.69
N PHE A 110 11.08 -2.59 -0.73
CA PHE A 110 12.25 -1.71 -0.73
C PHE A 110 12.96 -1.73 0.61
N ALA A 111 14.29 -1.60 0.58
CA ALA A 111 15.03 -1.06 1.71
C ALA A 111 15.11 0.47 1.54
N SER A 112 14.63 1.22 2.53
CA SER A 112 14.69 2.68 2.56
C SER A 112 15.60 3.17 3.69
N PRO A 113 15.97 4.46 3.73
CA PRO A 113 16.81 5.01 4.80
C PRO A 113 16.28 4.81 6.22
N LYS A 114 14.94 4.79 6.41
CA LYS A 114 14.31 4.64 7.72
C LYS A 114 13.98 3.18 8.08
N GLY A 115 13.94 2.29 7.09
CA GLY A 115 13.53 0.90 7.28
C GLY A 115 12.88 0.30 6.03
N PRO A 116 12.20 -0.85 6.15
CA PRO A 116 11.53 -1.47 5.01
C PRO A 116 10.39 -0.59 4.50
N GLY A 117 10.17 -0.62 3.20
CA GLY A 117 9.05 0.03 2.54
C GLY A 117 8.38 -0.89 1.53
N VAL A 118 7.09 -0.68 1.30
CA VAL A 118 6.29 -1.46 0.37
C VAL A 118 5.52 -0.52 -0.53
N LEU A 119 5.59 -0.75 -1.84
CA LEU A 119 4.78 -0.07 -2.84
C LEU A 119 3.77 -1.07 -3.41
N ARG A 120 2.49 -0.78 -3.26
CA ARG A 120 1.40 -1.48 -3.94
C ARG A 120 0.73 -0.56 -4.93
N LEU A 121 0.57 -1.05 -6.16
CA LEU A 121 -0.15 -0.38 -7.23
C LEU A 121 -1.29 -1.29 -7.68
N ASP A 122 -2.48 -0.74 -7.82
CA ASP A 122 -3.65 -1.44 -8.34
C ASP A 122 -4.35 -0.55 -9.39
N ARG A 123 -4.58 -1.10 -10.59
CA ARG A 123 -5.20 -0.41 -11.72
C ARG A 123 -6.68 -0.75 -11.78
N ALA A 124 -7.54 0.26 -11.75
CA ALA A 124 -8.97 0.10 -11.93
C ALA A 124 -9.59 1.35 -12.56
N GLU A 125 -10.61 1.19 -13.40
CA GLU A 125 -11.48 2.28 -13.86
C GLU A 125 -10.76 3.52 -14.46
N GLY A 126 -9.63 3.34 -15.16
CA GLY A 126 -8.91 4.49 -15.75
C GLY A 126 -7.93 5.19 -14.80
N GLU A 127 -7.93 4.82 -13.52
CA GLU A 127 -6.95 5.24 -12.48
C GLU A 127 -5.97 4.12 -12.04
N THR A 128 -4.78 4.53 -11.58
CA THR A 128 -3.87 3.69 -10.79
C THR A 128 -3.89 4.18 -9.34
N THR A 129 -4.30 3.30 -8.43
CA THR A 129 -4.21 3.54 -6.98
C THR A 129 -2.82 3.13 -6.50
N VAL A 130 -2.23 3.98 -5.67
CA VAL A 130 -0.93 3.79 -5.04
C VAL A 130 -1.14 3.69 -3.54
N ASP A 131 -0.53 2.69 -2.92
CA ASP A 131 -0.29 2.62 -1.49
C ASP A 131 1.22 2.43 -1.26
N LEU A 132 1.88 3.47 -0.75
CA LEU A 132 3.30 3.47 -0.42
C LEU A 132 3.46 3.58 1.10
N VAL A 133 3.98 2.52 1.71
CA VAL A 133 4.23 2.42 3.15
C VAL A 133 5.74 2.45 3.40
N GLN A 134 6.16 3.25 4.38
CA GLN A 134 7.50 3.23 4.96
C GLN A 134 7.40 2.92 6.45
N ARG A 135 8.15 1.92 6.90
CA ARG A 135 8.32 1.60 8.32
C ARG A 135 9.63 2.17 8.83
N ASN A 136 9.62 2.67 10.06
CA ASN A 136 10.80 3.10 10.78
C ASN A 136 11.13 2.10 11.90
N THR A 137 11.96 1.13 11.56
CA THR A 137 12.30 -0.01 12.44
C THR A 137 12.98 0.44 13.72
N GLU A 138 13.82 1.47 13.67
CA GLU A 138 14.54 1.96 14.86
C GLU A 138 13.56 2.55 15.88
N ILE A 139 12.60 3.35 15.42
CA ILE A 139 11.60 3.95 16.31
C ILE A 139 10.62 2.90 16.81
N ALA A 140 10.19 1.95 15.98
CA ALA A 140 9.37 0.83 16.40
C ALA A 140 10.07 -0.02 17.48
N ALA A 141 11.38 -0.24 17.36
CA ALA A 141 12.18 -0.95 18.36
C ALA A 141 12.21 -0.20 19.70
N LYS A 142 12.48 1.12 19.67
CA LYS A 142 12.47 1.98 20.87
C LYS A 142 11.10 2.02 21.54
N ALA A 143 10.03 1.93 20.75
CA ALA A 143 8.65 1.87 21.20
C ALA A 143 8.21 0.48 21.70
N ASN A 144 9.07 -0.54 21.59
CA ASN A 144 8.74 -1.94 21.87
C ASN A 144 7.53 -2.47 21.05
N VAL A 145 7.36 -1.97 19.83
CA VAL A 145 6.26 -2.34 18.90
C VAL A 145 6.67 -3.49 17.98
N LEU A 146 7.97 -3.75 17.80
CA LEU A 146 8.43 -4.77 16.86
C LEU A 146 7.99 -6.18 17.28
N PRO A 147 7.40 -6.96 16.37
CA PRO A 147 7.07 -8.36 16.63
C PRO A 147 8.34 -9.23 16.72
N ILE A 148 8.17 -10.42 17.29
CA ILE A 148 9.15 -11.49 17.10
C ILE A 148 9.19 -11.84 15.61
N SER A 149 10.40 -12.00 15.06
CA SER A 149 10.57 -12.31 13.63
C SER A 149 9.76 -13.53 13.21
N GLY A 150 9.00 -13.39 12.13
CA GLY A 150 8.09 -14.43 11.60
C GLY A 150 6.76 -14.55 12.33
N GLN A 151 6.53 -13.77 13.39
CA GLN A 151 5.24 -13.66 14.08
C GLN A 151 4.63 -12.28 13.86
N ALA A 152 3.35 -12.16 14.19
CA ALA A 152 2.67 -10.89 14.34
C ALA A 152 2.62 -10.49 15.81
N ARG A 153 2.58 -9.20 16.11
CA ARG A 153 2.36 -8.67 17.45
C ARG A 153 0.99 -8.03 17.55
N LEU A 154 0.17 -8.49 18.48
CA LEU A 154 -1.04 -7.81 18.90
C LEU A 154 -0.73 -6.95 20.13
N ILE A 155 -1.04 -5.66 20.05
CA ILE A 155 -0.95 -4.67 21.13
C ILE A 155 -2.37 -4.35 21.55
N PHE A 156 -2.69 -4.48 22.83
CA PHE A 156 -4.05 -4.27 23.32
C PHE A 156 -4.06 -3.71 24.73
N GLY A 157 -5.12 -2.99 25.06
CA GLY A 157 -5.33 -2.41 26.37
C GLY A 157 -6.75 -1.91 26.53
N TYR A 158 -7.12 -1.58 27.76
CA TYR A 158 -8.45 -1.06 28.06
C TYR A 158 -8.31 0.16 28.98
N LEU A 159 -8.60 1.35 28.43
CA LEU A 159 -8.34 2.64 29.09
C LEU A 159 -9.32 3.00 30.20
N VAL A 160 -10.37 2.22 30.38
CA VAL A 160 -11.34 2.44 31.46
C VAL A 160 -10.95 1.59 32.67
N PRO A 161 -11.28 2.02 33.90
CA PRO A 161 -10.84 1.37 35.14
C PRO A 161 -11.41 -0.06 35.36
N ASP A 162 -12.35 -0.51 34.53
CA ASP A 162 -12.93 -1.85 34.62
C ASP A 162 -11.97 -2.92 34.11
N VAL A 163 -11.99 -4.10 34.75
CA VAL A 163 -11.22 -5.26 34.28
C VAL A 163 -11.84 -5.79 32.99
N ALA A 164 -11.01 -5.95 31.96
CA ALA A 164 -11.39 -6.59 30.72
C ALA A 164 -10.66 -7.93 30.54
N SER A 165 -11.08 -8.72 29.56
CA SER A 165 -10.40 -9.93 29.14
C SER A 165 -10.53 -10.10 27.64
N LEU A 166 -9.42 -10.45 27.00
CA LEU A 166 -9.36 -10.80 25.58
C LEU A 166 -9.34 -12.31 25.46
N VAL A 167 -10.31 -12.87 24.75
CA VAL A 167 -10.28 -14.27 24.32
C VAL A 167 -9.82 -14.30 22.87
N ILE A 168 -8.68 -14.91 22.60
CA ILE A 168 -8.13 -15.06 21.24
C ILE A 168 -7.25 -16.30 21.21
N ASN A 169 -7.24 -17.03 20.09
CA ASN A 169 -6.40 -18.22 19.92
C ASN A 169 -6.58 -19.26 21.06
N ASP A 170 -7.84 -19.51 21.45
CA ASP A 170 -8.23 -20.38 22.57
C ASP A 170 -7.60 -20.02 23.94
N GLN A 171 -7.11 -18.78 24.09
CA GLN A 171 -6.54 -18.24 25.32
C GLN A 171 -7.41 -17.10 25.85
N THR A 172 -7.61 -17.06 27.17
CA THR A 172 -8.23 -15.93 27.87
C THR A 172 -7.15 -15.13 28.58
N ILE A 173 -6.92 -13.90 28.14
CA ILE A 173 -5.91 -12.99 28.66
C ILE A 173 -6.61 -11.89 29.45
N LYS A 174 -6.25 -11.74 30.73
CA LYS A 174 -6.79 -10.68 31.58
C LYS A 174 -6.16 -9.34 31.22
N ILE A 175 -7.00 -8.35 30.94
CA ILE A 175 -6.59 -6.96 30.77
C ILE A 175 -6.88 -6.25 32.09
N GLU A 176 -5.82 -5.86 32.80
CA GLU A 176 -5.98 -5.02 33.98
C GLU A 176 -6.50 -3.65 33.52
N GLY A 177 -7.63 -3.23 34.09
CA GLY A 177 -8.25 -1.95 33.79
C GLY A 177 -7.49 -0.82 34.47
N GLY A 178 -7.40 0.32 33.80
CA GLY A 178 -6.67 1.48 34.30
C GLY A 178 -5.14 1.40 34.14
N GLU A 179 -4.51 2.58 34.19
CA GLU A 179 -3.14 2.90 33.72
C GLU A 179 -2.80 2.47 32.28
N ASN A 180 -2.13 3.37 31.55
CA ASN A 180 -1.75 3.24 30.13
C ASN A 180 -0.64 2.20 29.91
N HIS A 181 -0.81 0.94 30.33
CA HIS A 181 0.14 -0.13 30.06
C HIS A 181 -0.44 -1.09 29.01
N PRO A 182 -0.29 -0.80 27.71
CA PRO A 182 -0.69 -1.73 26.68
C PRO A 182 0.04 -3.06 26.87
N GLN A 183 -0.72 -4.15 26.82
CA GLN A 183 -0.19 -5.51 26.81
C GLN A 183 0.15 -5.92 25.38
N THR A 184 1.01 -6.92 25.26
CA THR A 184 1.41 -7.45 23.96
C THR A 184 1.29 -8.97 23.93
N LEU A 185 0.93 -9.49 22.77
CA LEU A 185 0.85 -10.92 22.49
C LEU A 185 1.42 -11.16 21.09
N ASP A 186 2.51 -11.92 21.01
CA ASP A 186 3.02 -12.40 19.73
C ASP A 186 2.28 -13.68 19.32
N LEU A 187 1.80 -13.73 18.08
CA LEU A 187 1.03 -14.83 17.50
C LEU A 187 1.62 -15.23 16.14
N PRO A 188 1.56 -16.51 15.75
CA PRO A 188 1.83 -16.91 14.38
C PRO A 188 0.95 -16.13 13.37
N PRO A 189 1.37 -15.99 12.10
CA PRO A 189 0.52 -15.42 11.07
C PRO A 189 -0.74 -16.26 10.86
N GLY A 190 -1.90 -15.60 10.76
CA GLY A 190 -3.18 -16.29 10.61
C GLY A 190 -4.38 -15.39 10.85
N THR A 191 -5.57 -15.95 10.63
CA THR A 191 -6.84 -15.30 10.95
C THR A 191 -7.37 -15.84 12.28
N TYR A 192 -7.67 -14.94 13.21
CA TYR A 192 -8.09 -15.24 14.56
C TYR A 192 -9.45 -14.63 14.84
N SER A 193 -10.39 -15.42 15.36
CA SER A 193 -11.56 -14.87 16.05
C SER A 193 -11.15 -14.40 17.43
N TYR A 194 -11.70 -13.27 17.87
CA TYR A 194 -11.49 -12.77 19.21
C TYR A 194 -12.77 -12.25 19.85
N GLN A 195 -12.78 -12.26 21.18
CA GLN A 195 -13.86 -11.71 22.00
C GLN A 195 -13.27 -10.77 23.06
N LEU A 196 -13.87 -9.60 23.22
CA LEU A 196 -13.58 -8.68 24.31
C LEU A 196 -14.69 -8.79 25.35
N LEU A 197 -14.33 -9.16 26.57
CA LEU A 197 -15.22 -9.18 27.72
C LEU A 197 -14.85 -8.07 28.70
N VAL A 198 -15.83 -7.38 29.26
CA VAL A 198 -15.65 -6.35 30.29
C VAL A 198 -16.47 -6.74 31.50
N SER A 199 -15.81 -6.89 32.65
CA SER A 199 -16.46 -7.38 33.88
C SER A 199 -17.26 -8.68 33.64
N GLY A 200 -16.75 -9.56 32.77
CA GLY A 200 -17.37 -10.83 32.40
C GLY A 200 -18.46 -10.77 31.31
N HIS A 201 -18.84 -9.58 30.85
CA HIS A 201 -19.87 -9.41 29.80
C HIS A 201 -19.21 -9.25 28.44
N LEU A 202 -19.71 -9.97 27.42
CA LEU A 202 -19.24 -9.82 26.05
C LEU A 202 -19.60 -8.43 25.51
N VAL A 203 -18.58 -7.67 25.12
CA VAL A 203 -18.73 -6.32 24.54
C VAL A 203 -18.49 -6.34 23.04
N ARG A 204 -17.57 -7.18 22.56
CA ARG A 204 -17.26 -7.29 21.14
C ARG A 204 -16.82 -8.70 20.75
N THR A 205 -17.19 -9.09 19.54
CA THR A 205 -16.66 -10.27 18.85
C THR A 205 -16.32 -9.87 17.43
N ASP A 206 -15.16 -10.31 16.94
CA ASP A 206 -14.74 -10.03 15.56
C ASP A 206 -13.64 -11.01 15.12
N THR A 207 -13.11 -10.79 13.92
CA THR A 207 -11.92 -11.48 13.40
C THR A 207 -10.82 -10.49 13.07
N ILE A 208 -9.57 -10.93 13.23
CA ILE A 208 -8.38 -10.19 12.84
C ILE A 208 -7.46 -11.10 12.04
N THR A 209 -6.92 -10.61 10.92
CA THR A 209 -5.89 -11.31 10.16
C THR A 209 -4.55 -10.67 10.45
N LEU A 210 -3.62 -11.48 10.93
CA LEU A 210 -2.29 -11.08 11.34
C LEU A 210 -1.27 -11.65 10.35
N ALA A 211 -0.46 -10.80 9.72
CA ALA A 211 0.64 -11.27 8.87
C ALA A 211 1.98 -11.25 9.62
N ALA A 212 2.96 -12.01 9.11
CA ALA A 212 4.29 -12.05 9.67
C ALA A 212 4.95 -10.67 9.68
N ASP A 213 5.70 -10.37 10.73
CA ASP A 213 6.48 -9.15 10.89
C ASP A 213 5.62 -7.86 10.88
N GLU A 214 4.35 -7.99 11.28
CA GLU A 214 3.43 -6.88 11.50
C GLU A 214 3.09 -6.69 12.98
N ALA A 215 2.75 -5.45 13.35
CA ALA A 215 2.13 -5.17 14.63
C ALA A 215 0.77 -4.51 14.45
N TRP A 216 -0.18 -4.91 15.27
CA TRP A 216 -1.58 -4.50 15.21
C TRP A 216 -2.03 -3.98 16.57
N ASP A 217 -2.79 -2.89 16.58
CA ASP A 217 -3.43 -2.35 17.77
C ASP A 217 -4.90 -2.77 17.82
N LEU A 218 -5.30 -3.30 18.98
CA LEU A 218 -6.66 -3.67 19.33
C LEU A 218 -7.05 -2.91 20.60
N HIS A 219 -7.73 -1.78 20.41
CA HIS A 219 -8.07 -0.89 21.52
C HIS A 219 -9.57 -0.73 21.72
N GLY A 220 -10.06 -1.18 22.88
CA GLY A 220 -11.46 -1.03 23.26
C GLY A 220 -12.42 -1.63 22.21
N ASP A 221 -13.39 -0.83 21.78
CA ASP A 221 -14.41 -1.19 20.78
C ASP A 221 -14.02 -0.85 19.33
N LYS A 222 -12.85 -0.24 19.10
CA LYS A 222 -12.41 0.19 17.76
C LYS A 222 -11.94 -0.97 16.90
N GLU A 223 -12.13 -0.87 15.59
CA GLU A 223 -11.58 -1.83 14.63
C GLU A 223 -10.06 -1.99 14.80
N PRO A 224 -9.53 -3.22 14.66
CA PRO A 224 -8.09 -3.42 14.68
C PRO A 224 -7.40 -2.58 13.61
N SER A 225 -6.25 -2.01 13.96
CA SER A 225 -5.48 -1.20 13.03
C SER A 225 -4.04 -1.67 12.97
N GLN A 226 -3.49 -1.75 11.75
CA GLN A 226 -2.09 -2.07 11.58
C GLN A 226 -1.25 -0.87 12.00
N VAL A 227 -0.39 -1.07 12.98
CA VAL A 227 0.50 -0.02 13.48
C VAL A 227 1.89 -0.12 12.87
N TYR A 228 2.41 -1.35 12.71
CA TYR A 228 3.68 -1.63 12.03
C TYR A 228 3.42 -2.52 10.84
#